data_AF-A0A3T0E978-F1
#
_entry.id   AF-A0A3T0E978-F1
#
_cell.length_a   1.000
_cell.length_b   1.000
_cell.length_c   1.000
_cell.angle_alpha   90.00
_cell.angle_beta   90.00
_cell.angle_gamma   90.00
#
_symmetry.space_group_name_H-M   'P 1'
#
loop_
_entity.id
_entity.type
_entity.pdbx_description
1 polymer ?
#
loop_
_entity_poly.entity_id
_entity_poly.type
_entity_poly.pdbx_seq_one_letter_code
_entity_poly.pdbx_strand_id
1 'polypeptide(L)'
;MNPGFGAAELIIIVILALVVVGPKDLPLMMRKAGRFIGQMRAMARDFQNSFDELGREAELAELKKEVEALKKANPVSEVTEELRAAEADLKRSALDKPHPRAVKPAKPALGDEAMLPLDTSPEAAADSPPAQSRQD
;
A
#
# COMPACT_ATOMS: atom_id res chain seq x y z
N MET A 1 -13.51 -10.89 28.81
CA MET A 1 -14.25 -10.70 27.55
C MET A 1 -13.72 -9.41 26.94
N ASN A 2 -12.66 -9.49 26.13
CA ASN A 2 -12.16 -8.30 25.45
C ASN A 2 -13.28 -7.88 24.50
N PRO A 3 -13.82 -6.64 24.58
CA PRO A 3 -14.81 -6.15 23.63
C PRO A 3 -14.11 -5.94 22.29
N GLY A 4 -13.73 -7.04 21.63
CA GLY A 4 -12.95 -7.08 20.41
C GLY A 4 -13.79 -7.62 19.27
N PHE A 5 -13.73 -6.93 18.15
CA PHE A 5 -14.26 -7.27 16.83
C PHE A 5 -15.77 -7.52 16.79
N GLY A 6 -16.53 -6.69 17.51
CA GLY A 6 -17.98 -6.60 17.35
C GLY A 6 -18.38 -5.66 16.20
N ALA A 7 -19.67 -5.67 15.84
CA ALA A 7 -20.23 -4.77 14.81
C ALA A 7 -19.88 -3.29 15.06
N ALA A 8 -19.78 -2.88 16.33
CA ALA A 8 -19.37 -1.52 16.71
C ALA A 8 -17.94 -1.16 16.29
N GLU A 9 -16.99 -2.09 16.38
CA GLU A 9 -15.59 -1.83 16.01
C GLU A 9 -15.42 -1.75 14.49
N LEU A 10 -16.15 -2.59 13.74
CA LEU A 10 -16.20 -2.46 12.28
C LEU A 10 -16.75 -1.09 11.85
N ILE A 11 -17.75 -0.56 12.54
CA ILE A 11 -18.27 0.80 12.26
C ILE A 11 -17.17 1.85 12.48
N ILE A 12 -16.40 1.76 13.57
CA ILE A 12 -15.29 2.69 13.84
C ILE A 12 -14.24 2.63 12.72
N ILE A 13 -13.85 1.42 12.28
CA ILE A 13 -12.89 1.25 11.18
C ILE A 13 -13.45 1.84 9.88
N VAL A 14 -14.73 1.63 9.58
CA VAL A 14 -15.37 2.21 8.39
C VAL A 14 -15.34 3.73 8.45
N ILE A 15 -15.67 4.34 9.59
CA ILE A 15 -15.60 5.79 9.76
C ILE A 15 -14.17 6.30 9.55
N LEU A 16 -13.17 5.66 10.15
CA LEU A 16 -11.76 6.02 9.97
C LEU A 16 -11.34 5.90 8.50
N ALA A 17 -11.75 4.83 7.82
CA ALA A 17 -11.48 4.64 6.40
C ALA A 17 -12.11 5.76 5.55
N LEU A 18 -13.33 6.21 5.88
CA LEU A 18 -13.98 7.33 5.20
C LEU A 18 -13.26 8.66 5.42
N VAL A 19 -12.69 8.90 6.60
CA VAL A 19 -11.95 10.15 6.91
C VAL A 19 -10.58 10.15 6.23
N VAL A 20 -9.86 9.03 6.28
CA VAL A 20 -8.50 8.91 5.75
C VAL A 20 -8.49 8.86 4.23
N VAL A 21 -9.36 8.04 3.64
CA VAL A 21 -9.42 7.83 2.19
C VAL A 21 -10.36 8.82 1.52
N GLY A 22 -11.44 9.21 2.20
CA GLY A 22 -12.51 10.02 1.66
C GLY A 22 -13.75 9.19 1.31
N PRO A 23 -14.98 9.72 1.54
CA PRO A 23 -16.22 8.97 1.35
C PRO A 23 -16.54 8.63 -0.11
N LYS A 24 -15.94 9.35 -1.06
CA LYS A 24 -16.10 9.12 -2.51
C LYS A 24 -15.06 8.15 -3.06
N ASP A 25 -13.89 8.07 -2.42
CA ASP A 25 -12.77 7.29 -2.93
C ASP A 25 -12.81 5.83 -2.45
N LEU A 26 -13.31 5.58 -1.23
CA LEU A 26 -13.53 4.22 -0.71
C LEU A 26 -14.40 3.34 -1.66
N PRO A 27 -15.57 3.78 -2.15
CA PRO A 27 -16.37 2.97 -3.08
C PRO A 27 -15.67 2.79 -4.44
N LEU A 28 -14.90 3.78 -4.90
CA LEU A 28 -14.14 3.67 -6.14
C LEU A 28 -13.00 2.65 -6.01
N MET A 29 -12.30 2.64 -4.87
CA MET A 29 -11.25 1.67 -4.54
C MET A 29 -11.81 0.25 -4.37
N MET A 30 -12.94 0.10 -3.67
CA MET A 30 -13.64 -1.19 -3.55
C MET A 30 -13.98 -1.79 -4.93
N ARG A 31 -14.41 -0.95 -5.88
CA ARG A 31 -14.66 -1.40 -7.27
C ARG A 31 -13.39 -1.85 -7.98
N LYS A 32 -12.26 -1.15 -7.79
CA LYS A 32 -10.96 -1.54 -8.36
C LYS A 32 -10.46 -2.85 -7.74
N ALA A 33 -10.46 -2.95 -6.41
CA ALA A 33 -10.10 -4.15 -5.67
C ALA A 33 -10.98 -5.34 -6.04
N GLY A 34 -12.30 -5.13 -6.13
CA GLY A 34 -13.25 -6.16 -6.53
C GLY A 34 -13.00 -6.68 -7.95
N ARG A 35 -12.64 -5.81 -8.91
CA ARG A 35 -12.25 -6.25 -10.26
C ARG A 35 -10.97 -7.07 -10.23
N PHE A 36 -9.96 -6.64 -9.48
CA PHE A 36 -8.70 -7.37 -9.34
C PHE A 36 -8.91 -8.74 -8.69
N ILE A 37 -9.63 -8.80 -7.57
CA ILE A 37 -9.98 -10.06 -6.89
C ILE A 37 -10.82 -10.95 -7.81
N GLY A 38 -11.74 -10.36 -8.59
CA GLY A 38 -12.56 -11.08 -9.57
C GLY A 38 -11.72 -11.72 -10.68
N GLN A 39 -10.73 -11.00 -11.21
CA GLN A 39 -9.77 -11.51 -12.19
C GLN A 39 -8.90 -12.61 -11.60
N MET A 40 -8.35 -12.40 -10.39
CA MET A 40 -7.56 -13.41 -9.69
C MET A 40 -8.39 -14.67 -9.42
N ARG A 41 -9.67 -14.53 -9.05
CA ARG A 41 -10.58 -15.67 -8.86
C ARG A 41 -10.89 -16.38 -10.18
N ALA A 42 -10.97 -15.65 -11.30
CA ALA A 42 -11.15 -16.26 -12.62
C ALA A 42 -9.93 -17.09 -13.01
N MET A 43 -8.73 -16.50 -12.91
CA MET A 43 -7.47 -17.22 -13.12
C MET A 43 -7.37 -18.44 -12.22
N ALA A 44 -7.69 -18.31 -10.93
CA ALA A 44 -7.66 -19.43 -9.98
C ALA A 44 -8.64 -20.56 -10.34
N ARG A 45 -9.78 -20.26 -10.97
CA ARG A 45 -10.70 -21.29 -11.48
C ARG A 45 -10.10 -21.98 -12.69
N ASP A 46 -9.46 -21.25 -13.59
CA ASP A 46 -8.79 -21.83 -14.76
C ASP A 46 -7.63 -22.72 -14.32
N PHE A 47 -6.85 -22.28 -13.32
CA PHE A 47 -5.83 -23.10 -12.67
C PHE A 47 -6.43 -24.33 -12.01
N GLN A 48 -7.52 -24.23 -11.24
CA GLN A 48 -8.19 -25.40 -10.66
C GLN A 48 -8.58 -26.41 -11.73
N ASN A 49 -9.20 -25.94 -12.82
CA ASN A 49 -9.58 -26.80 -13.93
C ASN A 49 -8.35 -27.47 -14.59
N SER A 50 -7.26 -26.72 -14.79
CA SER A 50 -6.00 -27.27 -15.33
C SER A 50 -5.29 -28.21 -14.33
N PHE A 51 -5.33 -27.93 -13.03
CA PHE A 51 -4.80 -28.80 -11.98
C PHE A 51 -5.63 -30.06 -11.81
N ASP A 52 -6.94 -30.01 -12.03
CA ASP A 52 -7.83 -31.17 -12.03
C ASP A 52 -7.62 -32.04 -13.28
N GLU A 53 -7.27 -31.42 -14.43
CA GLU A 53 -6.99 -32.10 -15.70
C GLU A 53 -5.57 -32.70 -15.75
N LEU A 54 -4.58 -32.05 -15.14
CA LEU A 54 -3.22 -32.57 -14.93
C LEU A 54 -3.13 -33.48 -13.69
N GLY A 55 -4.07 -33.32 -12.76
CA GLY A 55 -4.11 -33.97 -11.45
C GLY A 55 -4.86 -35.29 -11.48
N ARG A 56 -4.26 -36.30 -12.10
CA ARG A 56 -4.43 -37.68 -11.65
C ARG A 56 -3.07 -38.26 -11.26
N GLU A 57 -2.90 -38.31 -9.93
CA GLU A 57 -1.94 -39.08 -9.12
C GLU A 57 -0.50 -38.60 -8.86
N ALA A 58 0.18 -37.79 -9.68
CA ALA A 58 1.62 -37.58 -9.47
C ALA A 58 2.06 -36.25 -8.80
N GLU A 59 1.41 -35.11 -9.07
CA GLU A 59 1.98 -33.79 -8.70
C GLU A 59 1.37 -33.14 -7.44
N LEU A 60 0.09 -33.42 -7.15
CA LEU A 60 -0.61 -32.83 -5.98
C LEU A 60 -0.10 -33.35 -4.62
N ALA A 61 0.43 -34.58 -4.58
CA ALA A 61 1.00 -35.16 -3.38
C ALA A 61 2.36 -34.51 -3.04
N GLU A 62 3.17 -34.24 -4.06
CA GLU A 62 4.48 -33.60 -3.91
C GLU A 62 4.32 -32.14 -3.46
N LEU A 63 3.39 -31.39 -4.08
CA LEU A 63 3.06 -30.01 -3.68
C LEU A 63 2.52 -29.91 -2.25
N LYS A 64 1.65 -30.85 -1.82
CA LYS A 64 1.17 -30.90 -0.43
C LYS A 64 2.31 -31.12 0.55
N LYS A 65 3.23 -32.04 0.23
CA LYS A 65 4.40 -32.34 1.07
C LYS A 65 5.37 -31.16 1.16
N GLU A 66 5.58 -30.44 0.05
CA GLU A 66 6.39 -29.23 0.02
C GLU A 66 5.75 -28.10 0.83
N VAL A 67 4.43 -27.87 0.70
CA VAL A 67 3.69 -26.90 1.53
C VAL A 67 3.72 -27.27 3.01
N GLU A 68 3.60 -28.55 3.35
CA GLU A 68 3.74 -29.02 4.74
C GLU A 68 5.18 -28.84 5.26
N ALA A 69 6.20 -29.09 4.44
CA ALA A 69 7.59 -28.85 4.78
C ALA A 69 7.86 -27.35 5.01
N LEU A 70 7.31 -26.47 4.16
CA LEU A 70 7.39 -25.01 4.34
C LEU A 70 6.64 -24.54 5.58
N LYS A 71 5.44 -25.09 5.84
CA LYS A 71 4.70 -24.81 7.07
C LYS A 71 5.47 -25.26 8.31
N LYS A 72 6.11 -26.43 8.25
CA LYS A 72 6.95 -26.96 9.33
C LYS A 72 8.24 -26.16 9.51
N ALA A 73 8.80 -25.64 8.41
CA ALA A 73 9.96 -24.75 8.42
C ALA A 73 9.65 -23.38 9.04
N ASN A 74 8.37 -23.05 9.33
CA ASN A 74 7.97 -21.86 10.08
C ASN A 74 8.59 -20.52 9.63
N PRO A 75 8.85 -20.25 8.34
CA PRO A 75 9.45 -18.99 7.91
C PRO A 75 8.55 -17.79 8.25
N VAL A 76 7.22 -18.01 8.29
CA VAL A 76 6.25 -17.00 8.73
C VAL A 76 6.44 -16.67 10.21
N SER A 77 6.79 -17.66 11.03
CA SER A 77 7.02 -17.48 12.46
C SER A 77 8.31 -16.70 12.70
N GLU A 78 9.38 -16.99 11.95
CA GLU A 78 10.63 -16.21 11.99
C GLU A 78 10.39 -14.75 11.62
N VAL A 79 9.70 -14.49 10.51
CA VAL A 79 9.32 -13.13 10.09
C VAL A 79 8.43 -12.45 11.15
N THR A 80 7.51 -13.19 11.76
CA THR A 80 6.62 -12.66 12.82
C THR A 80 7.42 -12.29 14.07
N GLU A 81 8.41 -13.10 14.45
CA GLU A 81 9.29 -12.82 15.59
C GLU A 81 10.22 -11.63 15.31
N GLU A 82 10.77 -11.52 14.10
CA GLU A 82 11.53 -10.34 13.68
C GLU A 82 10.67 -9.06 13.72
N LEU A 83 9.42 -9.15 13.26
CA LEU A 83 8.48 -8.03 13.29
C LEU A 83 8.12 -7.62 14.73
N ARG A 84 7.91 -8.60 15.62
CA ARG A 84 7.67 -8.34 17.05
C ARG A 84 8.88 -7.72 17.73
N ALA A 85 10.09 -8.17 17.40
CA ALA A 85 11.33 -7.61 17.93
C ALA A 85 11.51 -6.16 17.47
N ALA A 86 11.28 -5.88 16.18
CA ALA A 86 11.32 -4.53 15.63
C ALA A 86 10.26 -3.62 16.27
N GLU A 87 9.05 -4.11 16.49
CA GLU A 87 7.99 -3.36 17.17
C GLU A 87 8.34 -3.04 18.63
N ALA A 88 8.93 -4.01 19.35
CA ALA A 88 9.38 -3.82 20.73
C ALA A 88 10.50 -2.78 20.84
N ASP A 89 11.45 -2.79 19.91
CA ASP A 89 12.55 -1.81 19.86
C ASP A 89 12.05 -0.39 19.52
N LEU A 90 11.10 -0.30 18.59
CA LEU A 90 10.44 0.97 18.25
C LEU A 90 9.65 1.52 19.44
N LYS A 91 8.93 0.66 20.17
CA LYS A 91 8.17 1.03 21.37
C LYS A 91 9.11 1.48 22.51
N ARG A 92 10.24 0.81 22.69
CA ARG A 92 11.25 1.18 23.69
C ARG A 92 11.91 2.52 23.35
N SER A 93 12.25 2.72 22.08
CA SER A 93 12.79 3.98 21.56
C SER A 93 11.79 5.13 21.64
N ALA A 94 10.49 4.84 21.53
CA ALA A 94 9.42 5.82 21.71
C ALA A 94 9.14 6.17 23.19
N LEU A 95 9.43 5.25 24.13
CA LEU A 95 9.26 5.45 25.57
C LEU A 95 10.42 6.22 26.23
N ASP A 96 11.63 6.21 25.63
CA ASP A 96 12.84 6.85 26.18
C ASP A 96 13.07 8.31 25.74
N LYS A 97 12.04 8.96 25.14
CA LYS A 97 12.18 10.33 24.65
C LYS A 97 11.57 11.34 25.65
N PRO A 98 12.36 12.08 26.44
CA PRO A 98 11.87 13.27 27.12
C PRO A 98 11.43 14.26 26.04
N HIS A 99 10.15 14.63 26.05
CA HIS A 99 9.61 15.70 25.22
C HIS A 99 10.47 16.97 25.37
N PRO A 100 11.15 17.45 24.32
CA PRO A 100 11.56 18.83 24.29
C PRO A 100 10.28 19.66 24.20
N ARG A 101 10.01 20.35 25.30
CA ARG A 101 9.09 21.47 25.50
C ARG A 101 8.67 22.13 24.18
N ALA A 102 7.35 22.22 24.00
CA ALA A 102 6.71 23.01 22.95
C ALA A 102 7.41 24.37 22.76
N VAL A 103 8.02 24.57 21.59
CA VAL A 103 8.38 25.90 21.12
C VAL A 103 7.08 26.58 20.73
N LYS A 104 6.62 27.48 21.60
CA LYS A 104 5.48 28.36 21.34
C LYS A 104 5.69 29.08 20.00
N PRO A 105 4.67 29.21 19.15
CA PRO A 105 4.80 29.97 17.91
C PRO A 105 5.00 31.45 18.25
N ALA A 106 6.20 31.97 17.99
CA ALA A 106 6.42 33.41 17.95
C ALA A 106 5.76 33.95 16.68
N LYS A 107 4.63 34.64 16.85
CA LYS A 107 4.02 35.47 15.80
C LYS A 107 5.02 36.55 15.37
N PRO A 108 5.37 36.69 14.09
CA PRO A 108 5.81 37.97 13.56
C PRO A 108 4.54 38.70 13.08
N ALA A 109 4.14 39.71 13.85
CA ALA A 109 3.19 40.70 13.37
C ALA A 109 3.95 41.69 12.46
N LEU A 110 3.45 41.80 11.23
CA LEU A 110 3.45 42.97 10.36
C LEU A 110 4.80 43.53 9.88
N GLY A 111 5.00 43.42 8.57
CA GLY A 111 5.86 44.25 7.75
C GLY A 111 5.26 44.24 6.35
N ASP A 112 4.30 45.12 6.13
CA ASP A 112 3.97 45.64 4.80
C ASP A 112 5.27 46.22 4.24
N GLU A 113 5.66 45.83 3.02
CA GLU A 113 6.48 46.59 2.04
C GLU A 113 6.76 45.69 0.81
N ALA A 114 5.94 45.92 -0.22
CA ALA A 114 6.32 46.14 -1.61
C ALA A 114 7.07 45.07 -2.45
N MET A 115 6.51 44.93 -3.68
CA MET A 115 7.18 44.68 -4.97
C MET A 115 7.61 43.23 -5.28
N LEU A 116 7.30 42.58 -6.41
CA LEU A 116 6.74 42.91 -7.73
C LEU A 116 6.23 41.59 -8.38
N PRO A 117 5.32 41.63 -9.37
CA PRO A 117 4.81 40.44 -10.03
C PRO A 117 5.80 39.91 -11.06
N LEU A 118 6.04 38.61 -11.08
CA LEU A 118 6.67 37.94 -12.22
C LEU A 118 5.78 36.77 -12.65
N ASP A 119 4.83 37.15 -13.49
CA ASP A 119 4.16 36.29 -14.44
C ASP A 119 5.20 35.84 -15.48
N THR A 120 5.50 34.55 -15.55
CA THR A 120 6.11 33.94 -16.74
C THR A 120 5.46 32.58 -16.99
N SER A 121 4.32 32.64 -17.68
CA SER A 121 3.82 31.55 -18.53
C SER A 121 4.93 30.97 -19.42
N PRO A 122 5.06 29.64 -19.59
CA PRO A 122 5.94 29.07 -20.61
C PRO A 122 5.18 28.96 -21.93
N GLU A 123 5.30 29.98 -22.78
CA GLU A 123 4.95 29.92 -24.20
C GLU A 123 6.22 29.62 -25.03
N ALA A 124 6.17 28.50 -25.76
CA ALA A 124 6.79 28.19 -27.06
C ALA A 124 8.26 28.57 -27.37
N ALA A 125 9.07 27.52 -27.61
CA ALA A 125 9.96 27.38 -28.78
C ALA A 125 10.38 25.88 -28.82
N ALA A 126 9.85 25.03 -29.70
CA ALA A 126 10.22 24.89 -31.10
C ALA A 126 11.74 24.78 -31.30
N ASP A 127 12.24 23.55 -31.39
CA ASP A 127 13.43 23.25 -32.19
C ASP A 127 13.32 21.82 -32.78
N SER A 128 13.17 21.76 -34.09
CA SER A 128 13.50 20.63 -34.97
C SER A 128 14.78 21.06 -35.73
N PRO A 129 15.64 20.21 -36.35
CA PRO A 129 15.38 18.90 -36.98
C PRO A 129 16.63 17.95 -36.83
N PRO A 130 16.95 16.94 -37.69
CA PRO A 130 17.26 17.13 -39.11
C PRO A 130 16.65 16.09 -40.08
N ALA A 131 16.52 16.54 -41.32
CA ALA A 131 16.36 15.73 -42.50
C ALA A 131 17.56 14.76 -42.69
N GLN A 132 17.27 13.54 -43.12
CA GLN A 132 18.17 12.79 -44.00
C GLN A 132 17.37 12.16 -45.13
N SER A 133 17.53 12.78 -46.29
CA SER A 133 17.33 12.22 -47.61
C SER A 133 18.55 11.39 -48.02
N ARG A 134 18.33 10.17 -48.51
CA ARG A 134 19.15 9.42 -49.49
C ARG A 134 18.37 8.14 -49.80
N GLN A 135 17.64 8.09 -50.92
CA GLN A 135 18.10 7.72 -52.27
C GLN A 135 18.57 6.26 -52.37
N ASP A 136 17.86 5.57 -53.26
CA ASP A 136 18.19 4.40 -54.10
C ASP A 136 18.25 3.00 -53.46
#